data_AF-A0A529MEZ3-F1
#
_entry.id   AF-A0A529MEZ3-F1
#
_cell.length_a   1.000
_cell.length_b   1.000
_cell.length_c   1.000
_cell.angle_alpha   90.00
_cell.angle_beta   90.00
_cell.angle_gamma   90.00
#
_symmetry.space_group_name_H-M   'P 1'
#
loop_
_entity.id
_entity.type
_entity.pdbx_description
1 polymer ?
#
loop_
_entity_poly.entity_id
_entity_poly.type
_entity_poly.pdbx_seq_one_letter_code
_entity_poly.pdbx_strand_id
1 'polypeptide(L)'
;LTELNIDTRRALHTAGTARERVSSVVAVSFSDDQFQAEIIAAWLAFYVEAQKSTELRRLLRIYARRLHSNLMSGLTGILPRAEADRVAEATAALIDGLYIRRALKDGVPDAQTAIALVEDYLETKLNGRSLP
;
A
#
# COMPACT_ATOMS: atom_id res chain seq x y z
N LEU A 1 6.36 -9.15 -7.03
CA LEU A 1 4.94 -9.42 -6.67
C LEU A 1 4.78 -10.49 -5.59
N THR A 2 5.42 -11.66 -5.72
CA THR A 2 5.30 -12.75 -4.73
C THR A 2 5.88 -12.38 -3.36
N GLU A 3 7.07 -11.76 -3.34
CA GLU A 3 7.75 -11.33 -2.10
C GLU A 3 6.92 -10.30 -1.32
N LEU A 4 6.51 -9.20 -1.96
CA LEU A 4 5.61 -8.22 -1.36
C LEU A 4 4.37 -8.88 -0.73
N ASN A 5 3.80 -9.89 -1.38
CA ASN A 5 2.65 -10.60 -0.85
C ASN A 5 2.99 -11.40 0.42
N ILE A 6 4.12 -12.10 0.43
CA ILE A 6 4.58 -12.89 1.57
C ILE A 6 4.83 -11.96 2.77
N ASP A 7 5.54 -10.86 2.56
CA ASP A 7 5.87 -9.92 3.63
C ASP A 7 4.63 -9.22 4.18
N THR A 8 3.70 -8.84 3.29
CA THR A 8 2.42 -8.27 3.74
C THR A 8 1.63 -9.28 4.57
N ARG A 9 1.57 -10.55 4.15
CA ARG A 9 0.85 -11.60 4.92
C ARG A 9 1.50 -11.84 6.28
N ARG A 10 2.85 -11.83 6.35
CA ARG A 10 3.59 -11.99 7.60
C ARG A 10 3.28 -10.83 8.54
N ALA A 11 3.37 -9.59 8.06
CA ALA A 11 3.09 -8.40 8.87
C ALA A 11 1.63 -8.34 9.35
N LEU A 12 0.67 -8.74 8.49
CA LEU A 12 -0.73 -8.84 8.87
C LEU A 12 -1.03 -9.94 9.91
N HIS A 13 -0.17 -10.95 10.04
CA HIS A 13 -0.31 -11.98 11.09
C HIS A 13 0.21 -11.49 12.45
N THR A 14 1.16 -10.54 12.45
CA THR A 14 1.75 -10.00 13.68
C THR A 14 1.03 -8.75 14.19
N ALA A 15 0.20 -8.11 13.37
CA ALA A 15 -0.59 -6.94 13.77
C ALA A 15 -1.69 -7.32 14.77
N GLY A 16 -1.66 -6.71 15.97
CA GLY A 16 -2.59 -6.97 17.06
C GLY A 16 -3.88 -6.14 16.99
N THR A 17 -3.89 -5.03 16.26
CA THR A 17 -5.07 -4.15 16.13
C THR A 17 -5.47 -3.86 14.68
N ALA A 18 -6.72 -3.46 14.48
CA ALA A 18 -7.22 -3.03 13.17
C ALA A 18 -6.40 -1.88 12.57
N ARG A 19 -5.94 -0.93 13.40
CA ARG A 19 -5.07 0.18 12.99
C ARG A 19 -3.69 -0.34 12.58
N GLU A 20 -3.07 -1.19 13.40
CA GLU A 20 -1.76 -1.78 13.11
C GLU A 20 -1.75 -2.59 11.82
N ARG A 21 -2.86 -3.26 11.47
CA ARG A 21 -2.99 -3.98 10.19
C ARG A 21 -2.81 -3.04 9.01
N VAL A 22 -3.48 -1.88 9.03
CA VAL A 22 -3.38 -0.89 7.96
C VAL A 22 -1.97 -0.31 7.91
N SER A 23 -1.39 0.08 9.06
CA SER A 23 -0.01 0.60 9.11
C SER A 23 1.03 -0.42 8.66
N SER A 24 0.80 -1.71 8.92
CA SER A 24 1.68 -2.79 8.45
C SER A 24 1.68 -2.90 6.93
N VAL A 25 0.54 -2.71 6.27
CA VAL A 25 0.48 -2.67 4.80
C VAL A 25 1.28 -1.50 4.26
N VAL A 26 1.12 -0.31 4.84
CA VAL A 26 1.87 0.90 4.47
C VAL A 26 3.38 0.67 4.65
N ALA A 27 3.80 0.17 5.81
CA ALA A 27 5.20 -0.06 6.12
C ALA A 27 5.85 -1.06 5.16
N VAL A 28 5.17 -2.18 4.86
CA VAL A 28 5.68 -3.19 3.91
C VAL A 28 5.79 -2.63 2.49
N SER A 29 4.89 -1.75 2.06
CA SER A 29 4.99 -1.09 0.75
C SER A 29 6.22 -0.18 0.60
N PHE A 30 6.81 0.26 1.72
CA PHE A 30 7.96 1.15 1.74
C PHE A 30 9.26 0.53 2.30
N SER A 31 9.27 -0.78 2.56
CA SER A 31 10.42 -1.49 3.12
C SER A 31 11.61 -1.50 2.16
N ASP A 32 12.83 -1.66 2.69
CA ASP A 32 14.06 -1.64 1.89
C ASP A 32 14.08 -2.73 0.80
N ASP A 33 13.43 -3.87 1.05
CA ASP A 33 13.27 -4.95 0.07
C ASP A 33 12.48 -4.48 -1.17
N GLN A 34 11.51 -3.57 -1.01
CA GLN A 34 10.76 -3.01 -2.13
C GLN A 34 11.55 -1.98 -2.95
N PHE A 35 12.71 -1.51 -2.43
CA PHE A 35 13.55 -0.51 -3.08
C PHE A 35 14.89 -1.06 -3.56
N GLN A 36 15.04 -2.39 -3.62
CA GLN A 36 16.13 -3.00 -4.38
C GLN A 36 15.99 -2.66 -5.87
N ALA A 37 17.11 -2.38 -6.55
CA ALA A 37 17.12 -1.87 -7.92
C ALA A 37 16.35 -2.79 -8.88
N GLU A 38 16.48 -4.11 -8.71
CA GLU A 38 15.82 -5.14 -9.50
C GLU A 38 14.30 -5.14 -9.29
N ILE A 39 13.87 -4.91 -8.04
CA ILE A 39 12.45 -4.85 -7.68
C ILE A 39 11.80 -3.59 -8.25
N ILE A 40 12.47 -2.44 -8.14
CA ILE A 40 12.03 -1.19 -8.76
C ILE A 40 11.89 -1.37 -10.28
N ALA A 41 12.94 -1.89 -10.94
CA ALA A 41 12.93 -2.11 -12.37
C ALA A 41 11.79 -3.06 -12.79
N ALA A 42 11.57 -4.14 -12.05
CA ALA A 42 10.50 -5.09 -12.31
C ALA A 42 9.11 -4.44 -12.21
N TRP A 43 8.87 -3.62 -11.18
CA TRP A 43 7.61 -2.90 -11.02
C TRP A 43 7.35 -1.89 -12.13
N LEU A 44 8.34 -1.06 -12.47
CA LEU A 44 8.21 -0.06 -13.53
C LEU A 44 7.98 -0.71 -14.90
N ALA A 45 8.75 -1.76 -15.23
CA ALA A 45 8.54 -2.53 -16.45
C ALA A 45 7.15 -3.19 -16.46
N PHE A 46 6.71 -3.74 -15.34
CA PHE A 46 5.40 -4.36 -15.22
C PHE A 46 4.25 -3.37 -15.46
N TYR A 47 4.33 -2.15 -14.92
CA TYR A 47 3.31 -1.12 -15.19
C TYR A 47 3.22 -0.74 -16.66
N VAL A 48 4.36 -0.58 -17.35
CA VAL A 48 4.41 -0.27 -18.78
C VAL A 48 3.84 -1.44 -19.61
N GLU A 49 4.25 -2.67 -19.30
CA GLU A 49 3.86 -3.83 -20.09
C GLU A 49 2.40 -4.23 -19.87
N ALA A 50 1.84 -4.00 -18.67
CA ALA A 50 0.42 -4.19 -18.38
C ALA A 50 -0.51 -3.30 -19.24
N GLN A 51 0.02 -2.25 -19.88
CA GLN A 51 -0.75 -1.45 -20.84
C GLN A 51 -0.94 -2.17 -22.18
N LYS A 52 -0.03 -3.08 -22.52
CA LYS A 52 0.02 -3.77 -23.83
C LYS A 52 -0.47 -5.22 -23.77
N SER A 53 -0.27 -5.91 -22.65
CA SER A 53 -0.66 -7.31 -22.46
C SER A 53 -1.92 -7.45 -21.59
N THR A 54 -2.90 -8.21 -22.09
CA THR A 54 -4.13 -8.53 -21.35
C THR A 54 -3.84 -9.37 -20.11
N GLU A 55 -2.86 -10.28 -20.21
CA GLU A 55 -2.42 -11.19 -19.15
C GLU A 55 -1.77 -10.41 -18.01
N LEU A 56 -0.85 -9.50 -18.32
CA LEU A 56 -0.19 -8.66 -17.32
C LEU A 56 -1.14 -7.63 -16.72
N ARG A 57 -2.08 -7.10 -17.52
CA ARG A 57 -3.18 -6.28 -16.99
C ARG A 57 -4.04 -7.06 -15.99
N ARG A 58 -4.24 -8.36 -16.19
CA ARG A 58 -4.94 -9.22 -15.21
C ARG A 58 -4.14 -9.34 -13.92
N LEU A 59 -2.83 -9.51 -13.99
CA LEU A 59 -1.97 -9.54 -12.81
C LEU A 59 -1.98 -8.20 -12.06
N LEU A 60 -1.97 -7.07 -12.78
CA LEU A 60 -2.04 -5.74 -12.17
C LEU A 60 -3.35 -5.56 -11.41
N ARG A 61 -4.48 -6.00 -11.98
CA ARG A 61 -5.78 -6.02 -11.29
C ARG A 61 -5.76 -6.90 -10.04
N ILE A 62 -5.07 -8.04 -10.08
CA ILE A 62 -4.95 -8.92 -8.91
C ILE A 62 -4.14 -8.24 -7.81
N TYR A 63 -3.02 -7.58 -8.15
CA TYR A 63 -2.26 -6.78 -7.20
C TYR A 63 -3.12 -5.69 -6.55
N ALA A 64 -3.77 -4.84 -7.35
CA ALA A 64 -4.59 -3.74 -6.84
C ALA A 64 -5.70 -4.25 -5.90
N ARG A 65 -6.40 -5.33 -6.27
CA ARG A 65 -7.41 -5.96 -5.41
C ARG A 65 -6.85 -6.51 -4.12
N ARG A 66 -5.63 -7.05 -4.13
CA ARG A 66 -4.97 -7.57 -2.93
C ARG A 66 -4.57 -6.43 -2.00
N LEU A 67 -3.98 -5.36 -2.52
CA LEU A 67 -3.64 -4.17 -1.74
C LEU A 67 -4.90 -3.59 -1.08
N HIS A 68 -5.95 -3.37 -1.87
CA HIS A 68 -7.24 -2.91 -1.37
C HIS A 68 -7.80 -3.85 -0.28
N SER A 69 -7.81 -5.16 -0.52
CA SER A 69 -8.33 -6.14 0.44
C SER A 69 -7.53 -6.18 1.74
N ASN A 70 -6.19 -6.02 1.66
CA ASN A 70 -5.32 -5.96 2.83
C ASN A 70 -5.62 -4.71 3.67
N LEU A 71 -5.79 -3.55 3.04
CA LEU A 71 -6.19 -2.30 3.71
C LEU A 71 -7.59 -2.44 4.34
N MET A 72 -8.56 -2.96 3.59
CA MET A 72 -9.91 -3.21 4.08
C MET A 72 -9.94 -4.13 5.29
N SER A 73 -9.03 -5.11 5.37
CA SER A 73 -8.95 -6.03 6.50
C SER A 73 -8.68 -5.35 7.85
N GLY A 74 -8.12 -4.13 7.86
CA GLY A 74 -8.02 -3.31 9.05
C GLY A 74 -9.07 -2.19 9.08
N LEU A 75 -9.28 -1.48 7.96
CA LEU A 75 -10.17 -0.32 7.91
C LEU A 75 -11.62 -0.63 8.28
N THR A 76 -12.16 -1.82 7.95
CA THR A 76 -13.54 -2.18 8.33
C THR A 76 -13.72 -2.41 9.83
N GLY A 77 -12.64 -2.57 10.60
CA GLY A 77 -12.67 -2.62 12.06
C GLY A 77 -12.73 -1.24 12.72
N ILE A 78 -12.59 -0.16 11.94
CA ILE A 78 -12.52 1.22 12.44
C ILE A 78 -13.61 2.10 11.81
N LEU A 79 -13.88 1.89 10.52
CA LEU A 79 -14.80 2.70 9.72
C LEU A 79 -15.98 1.85 9.18
N PRO A 80 -17.14 2.47 8.95
CA PRO A 80 -18.22 1.86 8.17
C PRO A 80 -17.72 1.45 6.80
N ARG A 81 -18.21 0.33 6.28
CA ARG A 81 -17.66 -0.31 5.08
C ARG A 81 -17.51 0.60 3.87
N ALA A 82 -18.50 1.46 3.58
CA ALA A 82 -18.43 2.39 2.45
C ALA A 82 -17.38 3.49 2.63
N GLU A 83 -17.08 3.87 3.87
CA GLU A 83 -16.03 4.82 4.20
C GLU A 83 -14.66 4.15 4.17
N ALA A 84 -14.56 2.94 4.73
CA ALA A 84 -13.37 2.10 4.65
C ALA A 84 -12.92 1.87 3.19
N ASP A 85 -13.86 1.58 2.29
CA ASP A 85 -13.60 1.36 0.86
C ASP A 85 -12.97 2.61 0.21
N ARG A 86 -13.57 3.79 0.44
CA ARG A 86 -13.03 5.06 -0.07
C ARG A 86 -11.64 5.38 0.50
N VAL A 87 -11.42 5.11 1.79
CA VAL A 87 -10.12 5.32 2.44
C VAL A 87 -9.08 4.32 1.92
N ALA A 88 -9.47 3.07 1.67
CA ALA A 88 -8.58 2.04 1.12
C ALA A 88 -8.13 2.40 -0.30
N GLU A 89 -9.04 2.80 -1.18
CA GLU A 89 -8.73 3.23 -2.54
C GLU A 89 -7.78 4.45 -2.55
N ALA A 90 -8.07 5.46 -1.72
CA ALA A 90 -7.20 6.63 -1.62
C ALA A 90 -5.82 6.30 -1.03
N THR A 91 -5.76 5.44 -0.02
CA THR A 91 -4.50 4.98 0.59
C THR A 91 -3.66 4.19 -0.43
N ALA A 92 -4.28 3.29 -1.20
CA ALA A 92 -3.61 2.54 -2.25
C ALA A 92 -3.03 3.47 -3.33
N ALA A 93 -3.80 4.48 -3.77
CA ALA A 93 -3.33 5.47 -4.73
C ALA A 93 -2.14 6.30 -4.20
N LEU A 94 -2.15 6.67 -2.91
CA LEU A 94 -1.02 7.35 -2.28
C LEU A 94 0.22 6.45 -2.23
N ILE A 95 0.06 5.18 -1.86
CA ILE A 95 1.16 4.19 -1.85
C ILE A 95 1.80 4.08 -3.24
N ASP A 96 1.01 3.79 -4.27
CA ASP A 96 1.53 3.62 -5.64
C ASP A 96 2.20 4.92 -6.15
N GLY A 97 1.59 6.07 -5.88
CA GLY A 97 2.13 7.37 -6.30
C GLY A 97 3.44 7.75 -5.62
N LEU A 98 3.55 7.51 -4.30
CA LEU A 98 4.78 7.77 -3.54
C LEU A 98 5.87 6.76 -3.88
N TYR A 99 5.52 5.50 -4.09
CA TYR A 99 6.44 4.46 -4.56
C TYR A 99 7.08 4.87 -5.88
N ILE A 100 6.29 5.26 -6.89
CA ILE A 100 6.80 5.70 -8.20
C ILE A 100 7.69 6.94 -8.06
N ARG A 101 7.31 7.93 -7.24
CA ARG A 101 8.11 9.15 -7.04
C ARG A 101 9.47 8.84 -6.43
N ARG A 102 9.54 7.91 -5.47
CA ARG A 102 10.78 7.46 -4.86
C ARG A 102 11.60 6.59 -5.80
N ALA A 103 10.97 5.67 -6.52
CA ALA A 103 11.62 4.80 -7.49
C ALA A 103 12.33 5.56 -8.63
N LEU A 104 11.85 6.77 -8.97
CA LEU A 104 12.37 7.58 -10.07
C LEU A 104 13.31 8.72 -9.64
N LYS A 105 13.56 8.90 -8.34
CA LYS A 105 14.39 9.99 -7.82
C LYS A 105 15.40 9.48 -6.81
N ASP A 106 16.63 9.98 -6.91
CA ASP A 106 17.57 9.96 -5.79
C ASP A 106 17.15 11.07 -4.80
N GLY A 107 16.45 10.73 -3.72
CA GLY A 107 16.07 11.67 -2.66
C GLY A 107 14.63 11.55 -2.14
N VAL A 108 14.03 12.67 -1.74
CA VAL A 108 12.70 12.74 -1.09
C VAL A 108 11.56 12.49 -2.09
N PRO A 109 10.50 11.75 -1.70
CA PRO A 109 10.31 11.14 -0.39
C PRO A 109 11.15 9.86 -0.23
N ASP A 110 11.91 9.79 0.86
CA ASP A 110 12.49 8.53 1.34
C ASP A 110 11.41 7.64 1.98
N ALA A 111 11.77 6.44 2.44
CA ALA A 111 10.83 5.50 3.04
C ALA A 111 10.01 6.14 4.16
N GLN A 112 10.70 6.80 5.07
CA GLN A 112 10.12 7.37 6.27
C GLN A 112 9.16 8.51 5.94
N THR A 113 9.55 9.40 5.02
CA THR A 113 8.69 10.50 4.57
C THR A 113 7.46 9.99 3.82
N ALA A 114 7.61 8.96 2.98
CA ALA A 114 6.49 8.36 2.28
C ALA A 114 5.50 7.69 3.25
N ILE A 115 6.00 6.92 4.23
CA ILE A 115 5.18 6.33 5.29
C ILE A 115 4.46 7.42 6.07
N ALA A 116 5.17 8.45 6.52
CA ALA A 116 4.59 9.56 7.28
C ALA A 116 3.46 10.26 6.53
N LEU A 117 3.62 10.53 5.23
CA LEU A 117 2.57 11.15 4.41
C LEU A 117 1.29 10.29 4.31
N VAL A 118 1.44 8.98 4.20
CA VAL A 118 0.29 8.06 4.17
C VAL A 118 -0.35 7.96 5.56
N GLU A 119 0.46 7.89 6.61
CA GLU A 119 0.00 7.85 7.99
C GLU A 119 -0.73 9.13 8.40
N ASP A 120 -0.25 10.32 8.03
CA ASP A 120 -0.93 11.60 8.27
C ASP A 120 -2.29 11.68 7.56
N TYR A 121 -2.36 11.16 6.33
CA TYR A 121 -3.63 11.02 5.61
C TYR A 121 -4.59 10.10 6.35
N LEU A 122 -4.12 8.91 6.76
CA LEU A 122 -4.92 7.94 7.49
C LEU A 122 -5.41 8.54 8.81
N GLU A 123 -4.52 9.15 9.58
CA GLU A 123 -4.83 9.83 10.82
C GLU A 123 -5.93 10.89 10.62
N THR A 124 -5.84 11.71 9.56
CA THR A 124 -6.91 12.68 9.23
C THR A 124 -8.27 12.01 8.96
N LYS A 125 -8.28 10.82 8.35
CA LYS A 125 -9.53 10.07 8.07
C LYS A 125 -10.06 9.30 9.27
N LEU A 126 -9.19 8.92 10.19
CA LEU A 126 -9.53 8.12 11.37
C LEU A 126 -9.85 9.01 12.59
N ASN A 127 -9.22 10.18 12.70
CA ASN A 127 -9.38 11.12 13.83
C ASN A 127 -10.70 11.87 13.90
N GLY A 128 -11.53 11.76 12.86
CA GLY A 128 -12.94 12.10 13.01
C GLY A 128 -13.68 11.22 14.01
N ARG A 129 -13.07 10.11 14.47
CA ARG A 129 -13.65 9.09 15.36
C ARG A 129 -12.58 8.43 16.22
N SER A 130 -11.95 9.17 17.13
CA SER A 130 -11.60 8.57 18.42
C SER A 130 -12.91 8.15 19.08
N LEU A 131 -13.24 6.86 19.05
CA LEU A 131 -14.28 6.30 19.91
C LEU A 131 -13.71 6.14 21.33
N PRO A 132 -14.57 6.29 22.35
CA PRO A 132 -14.28 6.84 23.68
C PRO A 132 -13.24 6.09 24.51
#